data_AF-A0A433UK93-F1
#
_entry.id   AF-A0A433UK93-F1
#
_cell.length_a   1.000
_cell.length_b   1.000
_cell.length_c   1.000
_cell.angle_alpha   90.00
_cell.angle_beta   90.00
_cell.angle_gamma   90.00
#
_symmetry.space_group_name_H-M   'P 1'
#
loop_
_entity.id
_entity.type
_entity.pdbx_description
1 polymer ?
#
loop_
_entity_poly.entity_id
_entity_poly.type
_entity_poly.pdbx_seq_one_letter_code
_entity_poly.pdbx_strand_id
1 'polypeptide(L)'
;MRQYPQRMIVLLIDFDDCEDRLSYIKSYIPEDIKNRVFVLGVQSNPESLKRDIQKSFEAIGEALATDCSENKNELWGHNLIIHNKPELERMIKFVKPFLFN
;
A
#
# COMPACT_ATOMS: atom_id res chain seq x y z
N MET A 1 -6.80 -15.16 -11.41
CA MET A 1 -7.50 -13.84 -11.36
C MET A 1 -8.62 -13.66 -12.37
N ARG A 2 -8.55 -14.27 -13.57
CA ARG A 2 -9.60 -14.12 -14.60
C ARG A 2 -10.94 -14.78 -14.23
N GLN A 3 -10.87 -15.89 -13.50
CA GLN A 3 -12.06 -16.57 -12.95
C GLN A 3 -12.73 -15.81 -11.78
N TYR A 4 -12.06 -14.81 -11.20
CA TYR A 4 -12.56 -14.05 -10.05
C TYR A 4 -12.54 -12.56 -10.36
N PRO A 5 -13.55 -12.04 -11.09
CA PRO A 5 -13.51 -10.68 -11.64
C PRO A 5 -13.54 -9.60 -10.55
N GLN A 6 -14.17 -9.88 -9.40
CA GLN A 6 -14.27 -8.95 -8.27
C GLN A 6 -13.11 -9.05 -7.27
N ARG A 7 -12.16 -9.99 -7.47
CA ARG A 7 -11.04 -10.15 -6.54
C ARG A 7 -10.04 -9.02 -6.74
N MET A 8 -9.70 -8.35 -5.64
CA MET A 8 -8.59 -7.41 -5.51
C MET A 8 -7.38 -8.11 -4.88
N ILE A 9 -6.17 -7.67 -5.22
CA ILE A 9 -4.91 -8.16 -4.66
C ILE A 9 -4.13 -6.97 -4.11
N VAL A 10 -3.65 -7.09 -2.87
CA VAL A 10 -2.60 -6.24 -2.32
C VAL A 10 -1.32 -7.07 -2.24
N LEU A 11 -0.24 -6.59 -2.83
CA LEU A 11 1.11 -7.12 -2.69
C LEU A 11 1.85 -6.24 -1.69
N LEU A 12 2.28 -6.83 -0.58
CA LEU A 12 3.15 -6.18 0.41
C LEU A 12 4.59 -6.56 0.11
N ILE A 13 5.41 -5.56 -0.18
CA ILE A 13 6.77 -5.72 -0.69
C ILE A 13 7.73 -4.94 0.20
N ASP A 14 8.87 -5.54 0.51
CA ASP A 14 10.03 -4.80 0.98
C ASP A 14 10.80 -4.27 -0.24
N PHE A 15 10.98 -2.94 -0.32
CA PHE A 15 11.66 -2.33 -1.46
C PHE A 15 13.19 -2.39 -1.35
N ASP A 16 13.75 -2.75 -0.18
CA ASP A 16 15.20 -2.90 0.03
C ASP A 16 16.04 -1.69 -0.45
N ASP A 17 15.54 -0.46 -0.28
CA ASP A 17 16.15 0.78 -0.81
C ASP A 17 16.33 0.81 -2.34
N CYS A 18 15.66 -0.07 -3.08
CA CYS A 18 15.73 -0.15 -4.53
C CYS A 18 14.57 0.62 -5.18
N GLU A 19 14.85 1.84 -5.66
CA GLU A 19 13.85 2.72 -6.28
C GLU A 19 13.12 2.07 -7.48
N ASP A 20 13.82 1.24 -8.25
CA ASP A 20 13.24 0.53 -9.41
C ASP A 20 12.41 -0.70 -9.04
N ARG A 21 12.40 -1.13 -7.77
CA ARG A 21 11.71 -2.36 -7.38
C ARG A 21 10.20 -2.27 -7.64
N LEU A 22 9.60 -1.10 -7.42
CA LEU A 22 8.18 -0.88 -7.70
C LEU A 22 7.86 -0.98 -9.19
N SER A 23 8.65 -0.33 -10.05
CA SER A 23 8.46 -0.37 -11.50
C SER A 23 8.72 -1.77 -12.06
N TYR A 24 9.76 -2.44 -11.56
CA TYR A 24 10.07 -3.83 -11.84
C TYR A 24 8.87 -4.75 -11.53
N ILE A 25 8.32 -4.70 -10.32
CA ILE A 25 7.16 -5.54 -9.94
C ILE A 25 5.95 -5.21 -10.81
N LYS A 26 5.67 -3.93 -11.06
CA LYS A 26 4.56 -3.50 -11.91
C LYS A 26 4.69 -4.03 -13.34
N SER A 27 5.90 -4.24 -13.85
CA SER A 27 6.12 -4.79 -15.19
C SER A 27 5.67 -6.25 -15.35
N TYR A 28 5.62 -7.02 -14.26
CA TYR A 28 5.11 -8.40 -14.26
C TYR A 28 3.60 -8.51 -14.10
N ILE A 29 2.91 -7.40 -13.78
CA ILE A 29 1.46 -7.42 -13.59
C ILE A 29 0.78 -7.32 -14.96
N PRO A 30 0.01 -8.34 -15.39
CA PRO A 30 -0.70 -8.28 -16.65
C PRO A 30 -1.67 -7.10 -16.73
N GLU A 31 -1.71 -6.43 -17.89
CA GLU A 31 -2.49 -5.20 -18.07
C GLU A 31 -3.99 -5.44 -17.82
N ASP A 32 -4.51 -6.63 -18.16
CA ASP A 32 -5.92 -7.01 -17.96
C ASP A 32 -6.34 -7.10 -16.48
N ILE A 33 -5.39 -7.19 -15.55
CA ILE A 33 -5.68 -7.28 -14.11
C ILE A 33 -5.06 -6.15 -13.28
N LYS A 34 -4.23 -5.30 -13.88
CA LYS A 34 -3.45 -4.26 -13.21
C LYS A 34 -4.28 -3.31 -12.33
N ASN A 35 -5.48 -2.96 -12.77
CA ASN A 35 -6.40 -2.10 -11.99
C ASN A 35 -6.86 -2.73 -10.67
N ARG A 36 -6.72 -4.05 -10.52
CA ARG A 36 -7.13 -4.83 -9.33
C ARG A 36 -5.95 -5.28 -8.48
N VAL A 37 -4.72 -4.91 -8.85
CA VAL A 37 -3.51 -5.20 -8.08
C VAL A 37 -2.94 -3.88 -7.56
N PHE A 38 -2.69 -3.86 -6.25
CA PHE A 38 -2.07 -2.75 -5.53
C PHE A 38 -0.75 -3.23 -4.97
N VAL A 39 0.30 -2.43 -5.09
CA VAL A 39 1.63 -2.76 -4.57
C VAL A 39 1.98 -1.74 -3.50
N LEU A 40 2.07 -2.19 -2.26
CA LEU A 40 2.44 -1.36 -1.13
C LEU A 40 3.73 -1.90 -0.51
N GLY A 41 4.47 -1.03 0.15
CA GLY A 41 5.70 -1.46 0.81
C GLY A 41 6.33 -0.40 1.68
N VAL A 42 7.45 -0.76 2.28
CA VAL A 42 8.33 0.18 2.97
C VAL A 42 9.59 0.36 2.14
N GLN A 43 10.10 1.59 2.08
CA GLN A 43 11.24 1.93 1.23
C GLN A 43 12.48 1.16 1.67
N SER A 44 12.67 1.04 2.98
CA SER A 44 13.81 0.39 3.63
C SER A 44 13.33 -0.42 4.83
N ASN A 45 14.10 -0.51 5.91
CA ASN A 45 13.73 -1.30 7.08
C ASN A 45 12.49 -0.75 7.83
N PRO A 46 11.43 -1.55 8.04
CA PRO A 46 10.24 -1.15 8.80
C PRO A 46 10.51 -0.85 10.29
N GLU A 47 11.59 -1.36 10.87
CA GLU A 47 11.99 -1.02 12.25
C GLU A 47 12.32 0.48 12.40
N SER A 48 12.79 1.14 11.35
CA SER A 48 12.99 2.60 11.35
C SER A 48 11.65 3.34 11.46
N LEU A 49 10.66 2.91 10.67
CA LEU A 49 9.29 3.45 10.72
C LEU A 49 8.70 3.31 12.14
N LYS A 50 8.87 2.14 12.75
CA LYS A 50 8.44 1.87 14.13
C LYS A 50 9.09 2.78 15.16
N ARG A 51 10.40 3.01 15.01
CA ARG A 51 11.20 3.87 15.90
C ARG A 51 10.77 5.33 15.80
N ASP A 52 10.53 5.82 14.60
CA ASP A 52 10.17 7.21 14.34
C ASP A 52 8.75 7.52 14.83
N ILE A 53 7.80 6.59 14.62
CA ILE A 53 6.40 6.76 15.04
C ILE A 53 6.19 6.43 16.54
N GLN A 54 7.10 5.66 17.15
CA GLN A 54 7.03 5.21 18.55
C GLN A 54 5.75 4.41 18.86
N LYS A 55 5.30 3.57 17.93
CA LYS A 55 4.13 2.68 18.08
C LYS A 55 4.49 1.23 17.72
N SER A 56 3.65 0.27 18.10
CA SER A 56 3.77 -1.10 17.60
C SER A 56 3.43 -1.17 16.10
N PHE A 57 3.88 -2.21 15.41
CA PHE A 57 3.49 -2.44 14.01
C PHE A 57 1.99 -2.58 13.84
N GLU A 58 1.32 -3.21 14.80
CA GLU A 58 -0.15 -3.34 14.81
C GLU A 58 -0.83 -1.96 14.87
N ALA A 59 -0.42 -1.10 15.81
CA ALA A 59 -0.98 0.25 15.92
C ALA A 59 -0.64 1.14 14.72
N ILE A 60 0.51 0.93 14.08
CA ILE A 60 0.86 1.59 12.81
C ILE A 60 -0.08 1.11 11.69
N GLY A 61 -0.28 -0.20 11.56
CA GLY A 61 -1.16 -0.78 10.55
C GLY A 61 -2.62 -0.32 10.72
N GLU A 62 -3.12 -0.29 11.94
CA GLU A 62 -4.46 0.22 12.27
C GLU A 62 -4.61 1.70 11.91
N ALA A 63 -3.61 2.53 12.25
CA ALA A 63 -3.59 3.93 11.87
C ALA A 63 -3.57 4.11 10.34
N LEU A 64 -2.73 3.36 9.62
CA LEU A 64 -2.67 3.41 8.14
C LEU A 64 -3.99 3.00 7.49
N ALA A 65 -4.67 1.97 8.03
CA ALA A 65 -5.96 1.51 7.55
C ALA A 65 -7.07 2.53 7.81
N THR A 66 -7.07 3.16 9.00
CA THR A 66 -7.99 4.24 9.36
C THR A 66 -7.77 5.47 8.47
N ASP A 67 -6.51 5.86 8.28
CA ASP A 67 -6.13 6.96 7.38
C ASP A 67 -6.64 6.72 5.95
N CYS A 68 -6.49 5.48 5.45
CA CYS A 68 -7.01 5.08 4.15
C CYS A 68 -8.54 5.22 4.07
N SER A 69 -9.29 4.75 5.07
CA SER A 69 -10.75 4.80 5.05
C SER A 69 -11.28 6.23 5.22
N GLU A 70 -10.62 7.06 6.04
CA GLU A 70 -11.00 8.45 6.33
C GLU A 70 -10.44 9.45 5.31
N ASN A 71 -9.66 8.99 4.32
CA ASN A 71 -8.96 9.82 3.34
C ASN A 71 -8.02 10.85 4.01
N LYS A 72 -7.35 10.42 5.09
CA LYS A 72 -6.29 11.15 5.77
C LYS A 72 -4.94 10.61 5.29
N ASN A 73 -3.98 11.51 5.09
CA ASN A 73 -2.62 11.16 4.62
C ASN A 73 -1.58 11.43 5.72
N GLU A 74 -1.97 11.32 6.99
CA GLU A 74 -1.10 11.68 8.11
C GLU A 74 0.10 10.75 8.18
N LEU A 75 -0.14 9.47 8.46
CA LEU A 75 0.95 8.51 8.64
C LEU A 75 1.57 8.13 7.29
N TRP A 76 0.76 8.09 6.23
CA TRP A 76 1.21 7.86 4.86
C TRP A 76 2.19 8.92 4.35
N GLY A 77 2.24 10.11 4.97
CA GLY A 77 3.22 11.15 4.64
C GLY A 77 4.65 10.84 5.08
N HIS A 78 4.88 9.77 5.86
CA HIS A 78 6.20 9.42 6.33
C HIS A 78 7.13 9.00 5.19
N ASN A 79 8.39 9.45 5.25
CA ASN A 79 9.40 9.30 4.19
C ASN A 79 9.56 7.85 3.69
N LEU A 80 9.44 6.88 4.61
CA LEU A 80 9.58 5.45 4.30
C LEU A 80 8.38 4.84 3.57
N ILE A 81 7.22 5.50 3.52
CA ILE A 81 5.99 4.95 2.94
C ILE A 81 5.23 5.94 2.03
N ILE A 82 5.70 7.18 1.89
CA ILE A 82 5.09 8.22 1.05
C ILE A 82 5.01 7.82 -0.43
N HIS A 83 5.92 6.98 -0.91
CA HIS A 83 5.90 6.47 -2.27
C HIS A 83 4.66 5.60 -2.57
N ASN A 84 3.96 5.09 -1.55
CA ASN A 84 2.72 4.34 -1.72
C ASN A 84 1.52 5.23 -2.07
N LYS A 85 1.63 6.56 -1.92
CA LYS A 85 0.51 7.49 -2.09
C LYS A 85 -0.29 7.30 -3.40
N PRO A 86 0.32 7.09 -4.58
CA PRO A 86 -0.44 6.82 -5.79
C PRO A 86 -1.27 5.52 -5.73
N GLU A 87 -0.78 4.49 -5.03
CA GLU A 87 -1.52 3.25 -4.84
C GLU A 87 -2.62 3.42 -3.79
N LEU A 88 -2.38 4.22 -2.75
CA LEU A 88 -3.40 4.58 -1.76
C LEU A 88 -4.59 5.30 -2.41
N GLU A 89 -4.34 6.29 -3.28
CA GLU A 89 -5.39 7.00 -4.01
C GLU A 89 -6.24 6.05 -4.87
N ARG A 90 -5.60 5.04 -5.48
CA ARG A 90 -6.32 3.98 -6.21
C ARG A 90 -7.12 3.09 -5.25
N MET A 91 -6.53 2.67 -4.13
CA MET A 91 -7.20 1.81 -3.14
C MET A 91 -8.44 2.49 -2.56
N ILE A 92 -8.39 3.78 -2.25
CA ILE A 92 -9.56 4.52 -1.75
C ILE A 92 -10.71 4.47 -2.77
N LYS A 93 -10.41 4.58 -4.08
CA LYS A 93 -11.43 4.50 -5.13
C LYS A 93 -12.04 3.11 -5.29
N PHE A 94 -11.22 2.05 -5.20
CA PHE A 94 -11.64 0.70 -5.58
C PHE A 94 -11.93 -0.23 -4.40
N VAL A 95 -11.27 -0.04 -3.25
CA VAL A 95 -11.34 -0.91 -2.07
C VAL A 95 -12.31 -0.36 -1.03
N LYS A 96 -12.31 0.96 -0.80
CA LYS A 96 -13.21 1.59 0.19
C LYS A 96 -14.68 1.18 0.05
N PRO A 97 -15.28 1.14 -1.15
CA PRO A 97 -16.70 0.85 -1.30
C PRO A 97 -17.16 -0.54 -0.85
N PHE A 98 -16.25 -1.48 -0.58
CA PHE A 98 -16.61 -2.84 -0.16
C PHE A 98 -15.93 -3.33 1.12
N LEU A 99 -14.79 -2.75 1.51
CA LEU A 99 -14.07 -3.20 2.72
C LEU A 99 -14.39 -2.36 3.96
N PHE A 100 -14.75 -1.09 3.79
CA PHE A 100 -14.95 -0.13 4.89
C PHE A 100 -16.38 0.42 4.94
N ASN A 101 -17.37 -0.42 4.66
CA ASN A 101 -18.79 -0.09 4.85
C ASN A 101 -19.18 -0.09 6.33
#